data_AF-A0A7G9S3V3-F1
#
_entry.id   AF-A0A7G9S3V3-F1
#
_cell.length_a   1.000
_cell.length_b   1.000
_cell.length_c   1.000
_cell.angle_alpha   90.00
_cell.angle_beta   90.00
_cell.angle_gamma   90.00
#
_symmetry.space_group_name_H-M   'P 1'
#
loop_
_entity.id
_entity.type
_entity.pdbx_description
1 polymer ?
#
loop_
_entity_poly.entity_id
_entity_poly.type
_entity_poly.pdbx_seq_one_letter_code
_entity_poly.pdbx_strand_id
1 'polypeptide(L)'
;MVQHPNTEVVAAANQAAPTAPTSVKVKKIAKVTGAAVFTFAMFGTLALPAYAMNSSDAPAEIVQSAPAQSIKVTAGPALVAIDDVPLEVATSAIEQERLEREIAEAEAQAEAREEAAAAAVEVPAGEGAGGLVSAALAQVGVAQDCTDLAQNSLAAIGLTERRDQGGYDHGVSDFFRYGESTAYVHGTTALAPGDLLMWPGAPHVAVYIGNGQAVHGGWTGGTTVVAGLSIYAGLPTHVVRMS
;
A
#
# COMPACT_ATOMS: atom_id res chain seq x y z
N MET A 1 -24.70 -56.14 38.87
CA MET A 1 -25.67 -55.76 37.82
C MET A 1 -25.62 -54.26 37.66
N VAL A 2 -24.94 -53.79 36.61
CA VAL A 2 -24.76 -52.37 36.28
C VAL A 2 -25.44 -52.18 34.93
N GLN A 3 -26.47 -51.33 34.86
CA GLN A 3 -27.13 -50.93 33.61
C GLN A 3 -26.60 -49.55 33.21
N HIS A 4 -26.04 -49.47 32.02
CA HIS A 4 -25.83 -48.21 31.28
C HIS A 4 -26.92 -48.08 30.21
N PRO A 5 -27.56 -46.91 30.03
CA PRO A 5 -28.38 -46.66 28.86
C PRO A 5 -27.55 -46.05 27.71
N ASN A 6 -27.53 -46.76 26.58
CA ASN A 6 -27.14 -46.24 25.27
C ASN A 6 -28.32 -45.49 24.66
N THR A 7 -28.09 -44.38 23.94
CA THR A 7 -29.12 -43.74 23.11
C THR A 7 -28.73 -43.83 21.64
N GLU A 8 -29.61 -44.46 20.86
CA GLU A 8 -29.46 -44.76 19.45
C GLU A 8 -29.83 -43.59 18.55
N VAL A 9 -29.15 -43.54 17.40
CA VAL A 9 -29.42 -42.66 16.26
C VAL A 9 -30.56 -43.28 15.46
N VAL A 10 -31.65 -42.53 15.22
CA VAL A 10 -32.67 -42.91 14.23
C VAL A 10 -32.76 -41.83 13.18
N ALA A 11 -32.14 -42.12 12.04
CA ALA A 11 -32.49 -41.53 10.76
C ALA A 11 -33.82 -42.15 10.28
N ALA A 12 -34.76 -41.31 9.87
CA ALA A 12 -35.87 -41.72 9.01
C ALA A 12 -36.07 -40.65 7.95
N ALA A 13 -35.55 -40.95 6.76
CA ALA A 13 -35.93 -40.29 5.53
C ALA A 13 -37.36 -40.73 5.14
N ASN A 14 -38.19 -39.80 4.67
CA ASN A 14 -39.16 -40.15 3.66
C ASN A 14 -39.42 -38.97 2.72
N GLN A 15 -39.37 -39.25 1.43
CA GLN A 15 -39.38 -38.32 0.30
C GLN A 15 -40.81 -38.07 -0.19
N ALA A 16 -41.09 -36.85 -0.67
CA ALA A 16 -41.99 -36.59 -1.81
C ALA A 16 -41.79 -35.16 -2.34
N ALA A 17 -41.39 -35.04 -3.62
CA ALA A 17 -41.31 -33.80 -4.43
C ALA A 17 -42.59 -33.64 -5.30
N PRO A 18 -42.72 -32.70 -6.27
CA PRO A 18 -42.15 -31.34 -6.44
C PRO A 18 -43.26 -30.27 -6.71
N THR A 19 -43.02 -28.99 -6.39
CA THR A 19 -43.79 -27.86 -7.00
C THR A 19 -42.89 -26.69 -7.37
N ALA A 20 -43.25 -26.03 -8.47
CA ALA A 20 -42.47 -25.18 -9.37
C ALA A 20 -41.91 -23.86 -8.79
N PRO A 21 -40.88 -23.26 -9.43
CA PRO A 21 -40.16 -22.10 -8.92
C PRO A 21 -40.89 -20.76 -9.15
N THR A 22 -40.95 -19.93 -8.11
CA THR A 22 -41.36 -18.53 -8.20
C THR A 22 -40.20 -17.68 -8.74
N SER A 23 -40.40 -17.04 -9.89
CA SER A 23 -39.41 -16.21 -10.56
C SER A 23 -39.18 -14.89 -9.81
N VAL A 24 -37.99 -14.68 -9.26
CA VAL A 24 -37.54 -13.38 -8.77
C VAL A 24 -36.89 -12.61 -9.93
N LYS A 25 -37.42 -11.44 -10.28
CA LYS A 25 -36.89 -10.58 -11.35
C LYS A 25 -35.57 -9.94 -10.89
N VAL A 26 -34.45 -10.44 -11.39
CA VAL A 26 -33.13 -9.81 -11.23
C VAL A 26 -33.01 -8.62 -12.18
N LYS A 27 -32.85 -7.42 -11.63
CA LYS A 27 -32.60 -6.19 -12.39
C LYS A 27 -31.12 -6.17 -12.80
N LYS A 28 -30.86 -6.32 -14.10
CA LYS A 28 -29.50 -6.28 -14.68
C LYS A 28 -28.89 -4.90 -14.45
N ILE A 29 -27.77 -4.84 -13.71
CA ILE A 29 -26.90 -3.66 -13.65
C ILE A 29 -25.92 -3.77 -14.82
N ALA A 30 -25.93 -2.76 -15.67
CA ALA A 30 -25.13 -2.69 -16.89
C ALA A 30 -23.63 -2.61 -16.57
N LYS A 31 -22.84 -3.43 -17.28
CA LYS A 31 -21.38 -3.30 -17.34
C LYS A 31 -21.02 -1.98 -18.01
N VAL A 32 -20.24 -1.14 -17.34
CA VAL A 32 -19.56 0.00 -17.96
C VAL A 32 -18.15 -0.47 -18.30
N THR A 33 -17.97 -0.85 -19.57
CA THR A 33 -16.66 -0.94 -20.22
C THR A 33 -16.30 0.45 -20.72
N GLY A 34 -15.25 1.04 -20.15
CA GLY A 34 -14.63 2.27 -20.64
C GLY A 34 -13.12 2.11 -20.62
N ALA A 35 -12.55 1.74 -21.77
CA ALA A 35 -11.11 1.79 -21.99
C ALA A 35 -10.70 3.27 -22.13
N ALA A 36 -9.99 3.81 -21.14
CA ALA A 36 -9.34 5.10 -21.25
C ALA A 36 -7.90 4.88 -21.73
N VAL A 37 -7.66 5.12 -23.02
CA VAL A 37 -6.32 5.28 -23.57
C VAL A 37 -5.84 6.67 -23.19
N PHE A 38 -4.87 6.76 -22.29
CA PHE A 38 -4.21 8.02 -21.97
C PHE A 38 -3.12 8.30 -23.01
N THR A 39 -3.35 9.28 -23.88
CA THR A 39 -2.31 9.87 -24.73
C THR A 39 -1.47 10.84 -23.90
N PHE A 40 -0.18 10.54 -23.78
CA PHE A 40 0.83 11.44 -23.21
C PHE A 40 1.07 12.61 -24.19
N ALA A 41 0.61 13.82 -23.86
CA ALA A 41 0.96 15.03 -24.59
C ALA A 41 2.17 15.68 -23.91
N MET A 42 3.35 15.51 -24.50
CA MET A 42 4.58 16.19 -24.08
C MET A 42 4.54 17.62 -24.64
N PHE A 43 4.36 18.64 -23.79
CA PHE A 43 4.54 20.05 -24.17
C PHE A 43 5.66 20.69 -23.36
N GLY A 44 6.58 21.30 -24.11
CA GLY A 44 7.91 21.70 -23.67
C GLY A 44 7.99 23.04 -22.93
N THR A 45 9.20 23.20 -22.42
CA THR A 45 9.87 24.33 -21.77
C THR A 45 9.41 25.72 -22.20
N LEU A 46 8.95 26.53 -21.23
CA LEU A 46 8.91 27.99 -21.33
C LEU A 46 9.98 28.58 -20.41
N ALA A 47 10.91 29.31 -21.04
CA ALA A 47 12.03 29.98 -20.39
C ALA A 47 11.59 31.21 -19.59
N LEU A 48 12.15 31.37 -18.39
CA LEU A 48 11.98 32.53 -17.51
C LEU A 48 12.64 33.79 -18.10
N PRO A 49 12.02 34.99 -18.02
CA PRO A 49 12.75 36.23 -18.25
C PRO A 49 13.61 36.56 -17.01
N ALA A 50 14.91 36.75 -17.23
CA ALA A 50 15.84 37.23 -16.23
C ALA A 50 15.61 38.72 -15.95
N TYR A 51 15.15 39.06 -14.74
CA TYR A 51 15.22 40.42 -14.24
C TYR A 51 16.59 40.64 -13.60
N ALA A 52 17.41 41.47 -14.24
CA ALA A 52 18.67 41.95 -13.67
C ALA A 52 18.37 43.16 -12.76
N MET A 53 18.66 43.00 -11.47
CA MET A 53 18.83 44.09 -10.52
C MET A 53 20.34 44.21 -10.26
N ASN A 54 20.94 45.38 -10.46
CA ASN A 54 21.73 45.98 -9.38
C ASN A 54 21.97 47.47 -9.60
N SER A 55 22.00 48.14 -8.45
CA SER A 55 21.96 49.57 -8.22
C SER A 55 23.31 50.27 -8.32
N SER A 56 23.20 51.61 -8.37
CA SER A 56 24.07 52.61 -7.72
C SER A 56 25.07 53.34 -8.63
N ASP A 57 24.69 54.53 -9.09
CA ASP A 57 25.35 55.77 -8.64
C ASP A 57 24.37 56.96 -8.73
N ALA A 58 24.31 57.75 -7.66
CA ALA A 58 23.53 58.99 -7.52
C ALA A 58 24.46 60.21 -7.83
N PRO A 59 24.02 61.49 -7.90
CA PRO A 59 22.86 62.07 -7.22
C PRO A 59 22.10 63.23 -7.92
N ALA A 60 21.04 63.66 -7.23
CA ALA A 60 20.37 64.98 -7.24
C ALA A 60 19.44 65.31 -8.42
N GLU A 61 18.12 65.25 -8.17
CA GLU A 61 17.33 66.47 -7.95
C GLU A 61 15.98 66.14 -7.30
N ILE A 62 15.46 67.11 -6.57
CA ILE A 62 14.30 67.04 -5.70
C ILE A 62 13.09 67.58 -6.49
N VAL A 63 11.90 67.18 -6.02
CA VAL A 63 10.61 67.89 -6.11
C VAL A 63 9.59 67.37 -7.12
N GLN A 64 8.38 67.20 -6.58
CA GLN A 64 7.07 67.52 -7.17
C GLN A 64 6.20 66.35 -7.66
N SER A 65 5.46 65.78 -6.70
CA SER A 65 3.99 65.78 -6.70
C SER A 65 3.30 65.85 -8.07
N ALA A 66 2.68 64.72 -8.44
CA ALA A 66 1.46 64.53 -9.22
C ALA A 66 0.88 65.72 -10.03
N PRO A 67 0.54 65.49 -11.31
CA PRO A 67 -0.66 66.07 -11.91
C PRO A 67 -1.79 65.04 -11.89
N ALA A 68 -2.77 65.28 -11.03
CA ALA A 68 -4.11 64.70 -11.14
C ALA A 68 -4.71 65.14 -12.49
N GLN A 69 -4.86 64.19 -13.41
CA GLN A 69 -5.63 64.41 -14.62
C GLN A 69 -7.11 64.23 -14.29
N SER A 70 -7.86 65.32 -14.34
CA SER A 70 -9.30 65.33 -14.10
C SER A 70 -10.04 64.76 -15.30
N ILE A 71 -10.58 63.54 -15.15
CA ILE A 71 -11.56 62.99 -16.10
C ILE A 71 -12.96 63.30 -15.54
N LYS A 72 -13.70 64.15 -16.25
CA LYS A 72 -15.13 64.37 -16.03
C LYS A 72 -15.89 63.07 -16.27
N VAL A 73 -16.50 62.50 -15.22
CA VAL A 73 -17.49 61.43 -15.36
C VAL A 73 -18.85 62.08 -15.62
N THR A 74 -19.24 62.12 -16.89
CA THR A 74 -20.65 62.30 -17.27
C THR A 74 -21.34 60.96 -17.05
N ALA A 75 -22.31 60.91 -16.14
CA ALA A 75 -23.16 59.74 -15.95
C ALA A 75 -24.05 59.52 -17.19
N GLY A 76 -23.87 58.37 -17.83
CA GLY A 76 -24.72 57.83 -18.89
C GLY A 76 -24.60 56.29 -18.86
N PRO A 77 -25.68 55.54 -19.11
CA PRO A 77 -25.78 54.14 -18.72
C PRO A 77 -25.06 53.20 -19.70
N ALA A 78 -24.65 52.04 -19.18
CA ALA A 78 -24.18 50.81 -19.85
C ALA A 78 -22.67 50.53 -19.76
N LEU A 79 -22.32 49.65 -18.82
CA LEU A 79 -21.15 48.76 -18.84
C LEU A 79 -21.78 47.35 -18.83
N VAL A 80 -21.88 46.63 -19.95
CA VAL A 80 -20.85 45.80 -20.61
C VAL A 80 -19.97 45.06 -19.61
N ALA A 81 -20.07 43.73 -19.69
CA ALA A 81 -19.47 42.72 -18.85
C ALA A 81 -17.97 42.93 -18.62
N ILE A 82 -17.55 42.67 -17.38
CA ILE A 82 -16.16 42.44 -17.03
C ILE A 82 -15.97 40.93 -17.12
N ASP A 83 -15.17 40.47 -18.08
CA ASP A 83 -14.81 39.07 -18.27
C ASP A 83 -14.18 38.48 -17.00
N ASP A 84 -14.69 37.31 -16.62
CA ASP A 84 -14.15 36.43 -15.60
C ASP A 84 -12.69 36.05 -15.92
N VAL A 85 -11.76 36.46 -15.06
CA VAL A 85 -10.44 35.84 -15.01
C VAL A 85 -10.58 34.57 -14.15
N PRO A 86 -10.31 33.37 -14.69
CA PRO A 86 -10.71 32.12 -14.05
C PRO A 86 -9.85 31.82 -12.82
N LEU A 87 -10.47 31.87 -11.64
CA LEU A 87 -9.91 31.36 -10.38
C LEU A 87 -9.57 29.85 -10.43
N GLU A 88 -10.10 29.10 -11.41
CA GLU A 88 -9.91 27.64 -11.53
C GLU A 88 -8.49 27.23 -11.93
N VAL A 89 -7.73 28.11 -12.59
CA VAL A 89 -6.34 27.82 -13.01
C VAL A 89 -5.38 27.89 -11.82
N ALA A 90 -5.66 28.71 -10.82
CA ALA A 90 -4.83 28.83 -9.62
C ALA A 90 -5.01 27.62 -8.67
N THR A 91 -6.23 27.09 -8.54
CA THR A 91 -6.51 25.96 -7.66
C THR A 91 -5.94 24.65 -8.20
N SER A 92 -5.99 24.44 -9.52
CA SER A 92 -5.46 23.23 -10.17
C SER A 92 -3.93 23.14 -10.12
N ALA A 93 -3.22 24.27 -10.21
CA ALA A 93 -1.77 24.31 -10.07
C ALA A 93 -1.29 23.98 -8.65
N ILE A 94 -2.00 24.47 -7.62
CA ILE A 94 -1.70 24.15 -6.21
C ILE A 94 -1.96 22.66 -5.92
N GLU A 95 -3.04 22.09 -6.47
CA GLU A 95 -3.38 20.68 -6.31
C GLU A 95 -2.34 19.77 -6.99
N GLN A 96 -1.84 20.16 -8.17
CA GLN A 96 -0.76 19.46 -8.86
C GLN A 96 0.56 19.49 -8.08
N GLU A 97 0.96 20.67 -7.57
CA GLU A 97 2.19 20.80 -6.79
C GLU A 97 2.12 19.97 -5.49
N ARG A 98 0.96 19.88 -4.84
CA ARG A 98 0.74 19.01 -3.69
C ARG A 98 0.87 17.53 -4.07
N LEU A 99 0.24 17.12 -5.17
CA LEU A 99 0.29 15.73 -5.63
C LEU A 99 1.73 15.32 -5.99
N GLU A 100 2.47 16.19 -6.68
CA GLU A 100 3.88 15.98 -7.02
C GLU A 100 4.75 15.89 -5.76
N ARG A 101 4.47 16.70 -4.74
CA ARG A 101 5.16 16.64 -3.45
C ARG A 101 4.84 15.35 -2.70
N GLU A 102 3.58 14.92 -2.67
CA GLU A 102 3.16 13.66 -2.05
C GLU A 102 3.80 12.45 -2.76
N ILE A 103 3.91 12.47 -4.09
CA ILE A 103 4.59 11.44 -4.87
C ILE A 103 6.10 11.46 -4.57
N ALA A 104 6.75 12.63 -4.57
CA ALA A 104 8.17 12.75 -4.27
C ALA A 104 8.50 12.30 -2.84
N GLU A 105 7.65 12.62 -1.86
CA GLU A 105 7.79 12.14 -0.49
C GLU A 105 7.58 10.63 -0.37
N ALA A 106 6.63 10.05 -1.11
CA ALA A 106 6.40 8.61 -1.16
C ALA A 106 7.57 7.86 -1.83
N GLU A 107 8.14 8.41 -2.91
CA GLU A 107 9.31 7.88 -3.60
C GLU A 107 10.55 7.96 -2.71
N ALA A 108 10.81 9.10 -2.08
CA ALA A 108 11.93 9.25 -1.14
C ALA A 108 11.80 8.30 0.07
N GLN A 109 10.58 8.08 0.57
CA GLN A 109 10.36 7.07 1.61
C GLN A 109 10.56 5.65 1.07
N ALA A 110 10.21 5.35 -0.17
CA ALA A 110 10.45 4.04 -0.77
C ALA A 110 11.95 3.77 -0.95
N GLU A 111 12.71 4.75 -1.44
CA GLU A 111 14.17 4.66 -1.59
C GLU A 111 14.88 4.49 -0.24
N ALA A 112 14.50 5.27 0.78
CA ALA A 112 15.07 5.11 2.12
C ALA A 112 14.73 3.75 2.76
N ARG A 113 13.56 3.17 2.43
CA ARG A 113 13.18 1.82 2.85
C ARG A 113 13.96 0.73 2.13
N GLU A 114 14.29 0.94 0.86
CA GLU A 114 15.14 0.05 0.07
C GLU A 114 16.58 0.08 0.56
N GLU A 115 17.11 1.27 0.88
CA GLU A 115 18.46 1.43 1.44
C GLU A 115 18.57 0.78 2.84
N ALA A 116 17.56 0.97 3.69
CA ALA A 116 17.46 0.29 4.98
C ALA A 116 17.20 -1.24 4.86
N ALA A 117 16.87 -1.76 3.68
CA ALA A 117 16.76 -3.20 3.45
C ALA A 117 18.09 -3.80 2.97
N ALA A 118 18.87 -3.04 2.18
CA ALA A 118 20.14 -3.48 1.61
C ALA A 118 21.27 -3.71 2.62
N ALA A 119 21.15 -3.23 3.87
CA ALA A 119 22.16 -3.36 4.92
C ALA A 119 21.92 -4.51 5.92
N ALA A 120 21.00 -5.44 5.63
CA ALA A 120 20.79 -6.60 6.49
C ALA A 120 22.01 -7.55 6.46
N VAL A 121 22.50 -7.92 7.64
CA VAL A 121 23.50 -8.99 7.76
C VAL A 121 22.82 -10.30 7.42
N GLU A 122 23.40 -11.11 6.52
CA GLU A 122 22.80 -12.39 6.11
C GLU A 122 23.62 -13.59 6.55
N VAL A 123 22.91 -14.66 6.90
CA VAL A 123 23.46 -16.01 7.12
C VAL A 123 22.77 -17.01 6.20
N PRO A 124 23.40 -18.18 5.92
CA PRO A 124 22.78 -19.20 5.09
C PRO A 124 21.41 -19.65 5.61
N ALA A 125 20.54 -20.08 4.70
CA ALA A 125 19.23 -20.63 5.04
C ALA A 125 19.35 -21.87 5.93
N GLY A 126 18.45 -22.01 6.91
CA GLY A 126 18.36 -23.19 7.78
C GLY A 126 17.80 -24.43 7.06
N GLU A 127 17.87 -25.60 7.71
CA GLU A 127 17.27 -26.82 7.16
C GLU A 127 15.74 -26.63 7.01
N GLY A 128 15.17 -27.05 5.87
CA GLY A 128 13.73 -26.86 5.57
C GLY A 128 13.32 -25.46 5.11
N ALA A 129 14.17 -24.44 5.26
CA ALA A 129 13.85 -23.05 4.93
C ALA A 129 13.60 -22.82 3.42
N GLY A 130 14.25 -23.59 2.54
CA GLY A 130 14.06 -23.49 1.09
C GLY A 130 12.62 -23.81 0.65
N GLY A 131 11.95 -24.72 1.35
CA GLY A 131 10.54 -25.05 1.10
C GLY A 131 9.62 -23.88 1.46
N LEU A 132 9.89 -23.22 2.58
CA LEU A 132 9.11 -22.07 3.04
C LEU A 132 9.25 -20.88 2.09
N VAL A 133 10.49 -20.56 1.69
CA VAL A 133 10.78 -19.49 0.72
C VAL A 133 10.07 -19.78 -0.61
N SER A 134 10.17 -21.02 -1.12
CA SER A 134 9.53 -21.41 -2.37
C SER A 134 8.00 -21.29 -2.28
N ALA A 135 7.41 -21.69 -1.15
CA ALA A 135 5.98 -21.60 -0.92
C ALA A 135 5.49 -20.15 -0.80
N ALA A 136 6.27 -19.27 -0.17
CA ALA A 136 5.95 -17.85 -0.09
C ALA A 136 6.01 -17.19 -1.48
N LEU A 137 7.07 -17.45 -2.25
CA LEU A 137 7.22 -16.93 -3.61
C LEU A 137 6.11 -17.41 -4.56
N ALA A 138 5.65 -18.65 -4.42
CA ALA A 138 4.55 -19.19 -5.21
C ALA A 138 3.21 -18.47 -4.99
N GLN A 139 3.11 -17.67 -3.94
CA GLN A 139 1.91 -16.93 -3.58
C GLN A 139 1.92 -15.47 -4.06
N VAL A 140 3.00 -15.00 -4.67
CA VAL A 140 3.08 -13.63 -5.21
C VAL A 140 1.96 -13.39 -6.21
N GLY A 141 1.25 -12.26 -6.05
CA GLY A 141 0.08 -11.89 -6.84
C GLY A 141 -1.26 -12.43 -6.30
N VAL A 142 -1.26 -13.31 -5.31
CA VAL A 142 -2.48 -13.80 -4.66
C VAL A 142 -3.04 -12.70 -3.74
N ALA A 143 -4.35 -12.48 -3.81
CA ALA A 143 -5.06 -11.60 -2.90
C ALA A 143 -5.36 -12.33 -1.58
N GLN A 144 -4.60 -12.00 -0.52
CA GLN A 144 -4.69 -12.58 0.83
C GLN A 144 -3.97 -11.66 1.82
N ASP A 145 -4.25 -11.81 3.11
CA ASP A 145 -3.55 -11.05 4.14
C ASP A 145 -2.16 -11.64 4.50
N CYS A 146 -1.46 -10.97 5.40
CA CYS A 146 -0.12 -11.37 5.83
C CYS A 146 -0.11 -12.69 6.59
N THR A 147 -1.15 -12.96 7.38
CA THR A 147 -1.27 -14.17 8.20
C THR A 147 -1.59 -15.38 7.35
N ASP A 148 -2.46 -15.23 6.34
CA ASP A 148 -2.77 -16.25 5.35
C ASP A 148 -1.55 -16.64 4.54
N LEU A 149 -0.78 -15.65 4.05
CA LEU A 149 0.49 -15.91 3.35
C LEU A 149 1.44 -16.76 4.21
N ALA A 150 1.69 -16.32 5.45
CA ALA A 150 2.63 -16.99 6.34
C ALA A 150 2.14 -18.40 6.70
N GLN A 151 0.86 -18.55 7.05
CA GLN A 151 0.25 -19.84 7.37
C GLN A 151 0.27 -20.80 6.18
N ASN A 152 -0.10 -20.34 4.99
CA ASN A 152 -0.11 -21.16 3.79
C ASN A 152 1.31 -21.60 3.38
N SER A 153 2.31 -20.75 3.64
CA SER A 153 3.73 -21.08 3.42
C SER A 153 4.21 -22.13 4.42
N LEU A 154 3.89 -21.97 5.71
CA LEU A 154 4.23 -22.93 6.76
C LEU A 154 3.50 -24.28 6.57
N ALA A 155 2.27 -24.25 6.07
CA ALA A 155 1.52 -25.45 5.74
C ALA A 155 2.15 -26.24 4.59
N ALA A 156 2.75 -25.54 3.62
CA ALA A 156 3.46 -26.18 2.50
C ALA A 156 4.69 -26.99 2.95
N ILE A 157 5.28 -26.62 4.10
CA ILE A 157 6.36 -27.38 4.74
C ILE A 157 5.86 -28.28 5.89
N GLY A 158 4.54 -28.46 6.03
CA GLY A 158 3.93 -29.42 6.95
C GLY A 158 3.84 -28.97 8.41
N LEU A 159 4.01 -27.67 8.71
CA LEU A 159 3.97 -27.16 10.08
C LEU A 159 2.56 -26.77 10.56
N THR A 160 1.60 -26.60 9.65
CA THR A 160 0.22 -26.23 9.98
C THR A 160 -0.73 -26.63 8.86
N GLU A 161 -2.03 -26.39 9.07
CA GLU A 161 -3.05 -26.53 8.04
C GLU A 161 -3.19 -25.21 7.26
N ARG A 162 -3.44 -25.30 5.95
CA ARG A 162 -3.65 -24.12 5.11
C ARG A 162 -4.93 -23.39 5.48
N ARG A 163 -4.91 -22.06 5.40
CA ARG A 163 -6.07 -21.22 5.71
C ARG A 163 -7.25 -21.53 4.78
N ASP A 164 -6.98 -21.66 3.49
CA ASP A 164 -7.98 -21.90 2.44
C ASP A 164 -8.56 -23.33 2.46
N GLN A 165 -8.00 -24.22 3.28
CA GLN A 165 -8.46 -25.60 3.47
C GLN A 165 -9.11 -25.82 4.84
N GLY A 166 -9.52 -24.74 5.51
CA GLY A 166 -10.21 -24.82 6.80
C GLY A 166 -9.29 -24.80 8.02
N GLY A 167 -8.00 -24.49 7.84
CA GLY A 167 -7.06 -24.29 8.94
C GLY A 167 -7.47 -23.13 9.84
N TYR A 168 -6.99 -23.18 11.08
CA TYR A 168 -7.21 -22.14 12.10
C TYR A 168 -6.76 -20.75 11.61
N ASP A 169 -7.47 -19.70 12.00
CA ASP A 169 -7.17 -18.32 11.62
C ASP A 169 -6.09 -17.73 12.55
N HIS A 170 -4.85 -17.63 12.08
CA HIS A 170 -3.73 -17.22 12.91
C HIS A 170 -3.67 -15.70 13.14
N GLY A 171 -3.45 -15.32 14.39
CA GLY A 171 -2.96 -13.97 14.71
C GLY A 171 -1.46 -13.85 14.43
N VAL A 172 -0.97 -12.63 14.16
CA VAL A 172 0.46 -12.36 13.93
C VAL A 172 1.33 -12.90 15.07
N SER A 173 0.88 -12.76 16.33
CA SER A 173 1.64 -13.27 17.48
C SER A 173 1.69 -14.81 17.57
N ASP A 174 0.81 -15.53 16.88
CA ASP A 174 0.84 -17.00 16.89
C ASP A 174 2.09 -17.55 16.20
N PHE A 175 2.65 -16.80 15.24
CA PHE A 175 3.77 -17.28 14.44
C PHE A 175 5.08 -17.40 15.22
N PHE A 176 5.17 -16.76 16.39
CA PHE A 176 6.32 -16.93 17.31
C PHE A 176 6.54 -18.37 17.77
N ARG A 177 5.54 -19.25 17.66
CA ARG A 177 5.63 -20.66 18.06
C ARG A 177 6.36 -21.57 17.08
N TYR A 178 6.60 -21.12 15.85
CA TYR A 178 7.15 -21.97 14.78
C TYR A 178 8.67 -22.04 14.76
N GLY A 179 9.35 -21.29 15.62
CA GLY A 179 10.81 -21.31 15.67
C GLY A 179 11.38 -20.45 16.78
N GLU A 180 12.69 -20.27 16.75
CA GLU A 180 13.42 -19.45 17.72
C GLU A 180 13.15 -17.97 17.46
N SER A 181 12.60 -17.28 18.45
CA SER A 181 12.32 -15.85 18.38
C SER A 181 13.50 -15.03 18.89
N THR A 182 13.98 -14.09 18.08
CA THR A 182 15.05 -13.16 18.42
C THR A 182 14.61 -11.71 18.14
N ALA A 183 14.97 -10.78 19.01
CA ALA A 183 14.75 -9.35 18.75
C ALA A 183 15.55 -8.91 17.51
N TYR A 184 14.88 -8.18 16.61
CA TYR A 184 15.51 -7.64 15.42
C TYR A 184 16.11 -6.27 15.69
N VAL A 185 17.41 -6.14 15.42
CA VAL A 185 18.13 -4.88 15.40
C VAL A 185 18.78 -4.76 14.03
N HIS A 186 18.39 -3.74 13.27
CA HIS A 186 18.89 -3.54 11.92
C HIS A 186 20.43 -3.43 11.87
N GLY A 187 21.05 -4.08 10.89
CA GLY A 187 22.51 -4.13 10.73
C GLY A 187 23.25 -4.97 11.77
N THR A 188 22.56 -5.55 12.77
CA THR A 188 23.19 -6.37 13.82
C THR A 188 22.61 -7.78 13.85
N THR A 189 21.29 -7.91 13.81
CA THR A 189 20.62 -9.21 13.76
C THR A 189 20.76 -9.79 12.36
N ALA A 190 21.42 -10.95 12.25
CA ALA A 190 21.57 -11.63 10.98
C ALA A 190 20.25 -12.30 10.57
N LEU A 191 19.86 -12.15 9.31
CA LEU A 191 18.69 -12.78 8.69
C LEU A 191 19.10 -13.98 7.83
N ALA A 192 18.25 -15.00 7.81
CA ALA A 192 18.38 -16.18 6.99
C ALA A 192 17.14 -16.30 6.10
N PRO A 193 17.25 -16.56 4.78
CA PRO A 193 16.08 -16.86 3.96
C PRO A 193 15.23 -17.96 4.62
N GLY A 194 13.92 -17.72 4.75
CA GLY A 194 12.98 -18.54 5.50
C GLY A 194 12.71 -18.06 6.94
N ASP A 195 13.38 -17.03 7.41
CA ASP A 195 12.99 -16.35 8.65
C ASP A 195 11.60 -15.69 8.49
N LEU A 196 10.79 -15.74 9.55
CA LEU A 196 9.57 -14.93 9.64
C LEU A 196 9.91 -13.57 10.27
N LEU A 197 9.58 -12.50 9.56
CA LEU A 197 9.75 -11.13 10.03
C LEU A 197 8.48 -10.69 10.75
N MET A 198 8.60 -10.17 11.96
CA MET A 198 7.47 -9.95 12.86
C MET A 198 7.30 -8.49 13.28
N TRP A 199 6.07 -7.97 13.17
CA TRP A 199 5.64 -6.67 13.68
C TRP A 199 4.44 -6.79 14.63
N PRO A 200 4.59 -7.38 15.82
CA PRO A 200 3.46 -7.56 16.74
C PRO A 200 2.77 -6.25 17.16
N GLY A 201 3.52 -5.13 17.27
CA GLY A 201 2.97 -3.81 17.63
C GLY A 201 2.22 -3.10 16.50
N ALA A 202 2.41 -3.54 15.26
CA ALA A 202 1.68 -3.10 14.08
C ALA A 202 1.42 -4.35 13.22
N PRO A 203 0.41 -5.15 13.60
CA PRO A 203 0.35 -6.58 13.35
C PRO A 203 0.60 -6.91 11.87
N HIS A 204 1.81 -7.38 11.59
CA HIS A 204 2.24 -7.86 10.28
C HIS A 204 3.22 -9.01 10.43
N VAL A 205 3.24 -9.90 9.43
CA VAL A 205 4.24 -10.96 9.28
C VAL A 205 4.64 -11.08 7.82
N ALA A 206 5.90 -11.41 7.56
CA ALA A 206 6.42 -11.62 6.21
C ALA A 206 7.44 -12.76 6.21
N VAL A 207 7.66 -13.39 5.05
CA VAL A 207 8.68 -14.44 4.89
C VAL A 207 9.90 -13.82 4.23
N TYR A 208 11.04 -13.80 4.95
CA TYR A 208 12.29 -13.31 4.40
C TYR A 208 12.81 -14.26 3.31
N ILE A 209 13.24 -13.70 2.17
CA ILE A 209 13.69 -14.48 1.01
C ILE A 209 15.16 -14.22 0.65
N GLY A 210 15.85 -13.38 1.41
CA GLY A 210 17.23 -12.99 1.17
C GLY A 210 17.36 -11.61 0.51
N ASN A 211 18.59 -11.10 0.45
CA ASN A 211 18.97 -9.83 -0.15
C ASN A 211 18.15 -8.62 0.34
N GLY A 212 17.78 -8.59 1.61
CA GLY A 212 16.93 -7.52 2.17
C GLY A 212 15.47 -7.58 1.74
N GLN A 213 15.04 -8.65 1.07
CA GLN A 213 13.68 -8.79 0.55
C GLN A 213 12.85 -9.81 1.33
N ALA A 214 11.55 -9.59 1.36
CA ALA A 214 10.57 -10.50 1.93
C ALA A 214 9.31 -10.56 1.06
N VAL A 215 8.57 -11.66 1.19
CA VAL A 215 7.22 -11.77 0.65
C VAL A 215 6.24 -11.28 1.71
N HIS A 216 5.45 -10.28 1.36
CA HIS A 216 4.42 -9.69 2.20
C HIS A 216 3.03 -10.00 1.65
N GLY A 217 2.09 -10.35 2.53
CA GLY A 217 0.66 -10.41 2.22
C GLY A 217 -0.04 -9.12 2.64
N GLY A 218 -1.27 -8.89 2.20
CA GLY A 218 -2.03 -7.70 2.59
C GLY A 218 -1.51 -6.38 2.01
N TRP A 219 -0.57 -6.40 1.06
CA TRP A 219 0.11 -5.21 0.57
C TRP A 219 -0.83 -4.30 -0.21
N THR A 220 -0.82 -2.99 0.11
CA THR A 220 -1.52 -1.90 -0.59
C THR A 220 -2.94 -2.25 -1.08
N GLY A 221 -3.75 -2.91 -0.24
CA GLY A 221 -5.10 -3.34 -0.60
C GLY A 221 -5.29 -4.85 -0.80
N GLY A 222 -4.36 -5.67 -0.32
CA GLY A 222 -4.59 -7.12 -0.13
C GLY A 222 -3.74 -8.04 -0.99
N THR A 223 -2.78 -7.54 -1.77
CA THR A 223 -2.00 -8.39 -2.68
C THR A 223 -0.73 -8.92 -2.02
N THR A 224 -0.32 -10.13 -2.39
CA THR A 224 0.98 -10.68 -2.01
C THR A 224 2.08 -10.15 -2.93
N VAL A 225 3.13 -9.54 -2.38
CA VAL A 225 4.23 -8.93 -3.17
C VAL A 225 5.60 -9.27 -2.59
N VAL A 226 6.64 -9.11 -3.41
CA VAL A 226 8.02 -9.02 -2.94
C VAL A 226 8.35 -7.55 -2.69
N ALA A 227 8.83 -7.23 -1.50
CA ALA A 227 9.28 -5.88 -1.14
C ALA A 227 10.45 -5.96 -0.16
N GLY A 228 11.01 -4.79 0.19
CA GLY A 228 12.06 -4.69 1.20
C GLY A 228 11.54 -4.91 2.63
N LEU A 229 12.47 -4.94 3.59
CA LEU A 229 12.15 -5.19 5.00
C LEU A 229 11.24 -4.16 5.65
N SER A 230 11.16 -2.94 5.14
CA SER A 230 10.43 -1.87 5.81
C SER A 230 9.03 -1.71 5.27
N ILE A 231 8.05 -1.70 6.18
CA ILE A 231 6.64 -1.43 5.87
C ILE A 231 6.23 -0.04 6.38
N TYR A 232 4.94 0.31 6.27
CA TYR A 232 4.43 1.58 6.83
C TYR A 232 4.76 1.75 8.31
N ALA A 233 4.76 0.66 9.07
CA ALA A 233 5.11 0.63 10.49
C ALA A 233 6.63 0.60 10.78
N GLY A 234 7.48 0.66 9.76
CA GLY A 234 8.94 0.56 9.88
C GLY A 234 9.47 -0.87 9.74
N LEU A 235 10.65 -1.10 10.31
CA LEU A 235 11.37 -2.37 10.29
C LEU A 235 10.75 -3.40 11.25
N PRO A 236 10.96 -4.72 11.03
CA PRO A 236 10.46 -5.73 11.96
C PRO A 236 11.08 -5.52 13.34
N THR A 237 10.37 -5.96 14.38
CA THR A 237 10.91 -5.89 15.76
C THR A 237 11.46 -7.23 16.22
N HIS A 238 11.04 -8.32 15.57
CA HIS A 238 11.50 -9.67 15.87
C HIS A 238 11.65 -10.48 14.59
N VAL A 239 12.46 -11.53 14.70
CA VAL A 239 12.65 -12.56 13.70
C VAL A 239 12.33 -13.90 14.35
N VAL A 240 11.58 -14.75 13.67
CA VAL A 240 11.38 -16.16 14.06
C VAL A 240 12.16 -17.02 13.07
N ARG A 241 13.20 -17.68 13.57
CA ARG A 241 14.03 -18.60 12.79
C ARG A 241 13.51 -20.02 12.90
N MET A 242 13.20 -20.63 11.77
CA MET A 242 12.78 -22.03 11.72
C MET A 242 13.99 -22.92 12.10
N SER A 243 13.75 -23.95 12.92
CA SER A 243 14.74 -24.92 13.39
C SER A 243 14.72 -26.22 12.59
#